data_AF-A9G3U3-F1
#
_entry.id   AF-A9G3U3-F1
#
_cell.length_a   1.000
_cell.length_b   1.000
_cell.length_c   1.000
_cell.angle_alpha   90.00
_cell.angle_beta   90.00
_cell.angle_gamma   90.00
#
_symmetry.space_group_name_H-M   'P 1'
#
loop_
_entity.id
_entity.type
_entity.pdbx_description
1 polymer ?
#
loop_
_entity_poly.entity_id
_entity_poly.type
_entity_poly.pdbx_seq_one_letter_code
_entity_poly.pdbx_strand_id
1 'polypeptide(L)'
;MRKTMSQAALILLAAISSIRCGGAAAHPHEGPARETAGRPHAPATQGRGQRHAAHHHGHPPAQGRPAAEAPDDELRAVAAIHGGAGPWAVAGYRMGRFALARLGLPAKSFDLEVIHHSPRSVQFSCIADGAAAATGASLGKLNLSLIEASEDGVETTYRRRSTGQAVTLRPSAAFRARFRDVPRETLESAGREVLSLPDAEVFEEAPARAASPPPGAPR
;
A
#
# COMPACT_ATOMS: atom_id res chain seq x y z
N MET A 1 26.67 58.02 -19.68
CA MET A 1 27.75 57.24 -20.33
C MET A 1 27.32 55.79 -20.40
N ARG A 2 27.21 55.26 -21.62
CA ARG A 2 26.90 53.86 -21.93
C ARG A 2 28.13 53.00 -21.63
N LYS A 3 27.95 51.80 -21.08
CA LYS A 3 28.76 50.62 -21.42
C LYS A 3 27.92 49.35 -21.25
N THR A 4 27.61 48.79 -22.40
CA THR A 4 27.05 47.48 -22.71
C THR A 4 28.11 46.37 -22.58
N MET A 5 27.65 45.12 -22.77
CA MET A 5 28.38 43.88 -23.16
C MET A 5 28.82 42.98 -22.01
N SER A 6 28.73 41.64 -22.05
CA SER A 6 28.30 40.68 -23.09
C SER A 6 27.98 39.33 -22.46
N GLN A 7 27.17 38.55 -23.18
CA GLN A 7 26.86 37.12 -23.04
C GLN A 7 28.09 36.20 -23.00
N ALA A 8 27.94 35.02 -22.38
CA ALA A 8 28.47 33.76 -22.91
C ALA A 8 27.62 32.58 -22.42
N ALA A 9 26.86 32.01 -23.34
CA ALA A 9 26.28 30.67 -23.22
C ALA A 9 27.36 29.64 -23.52
N LEU A 10 27.46 28.58 -22.72
CA LEU A 10 28.27 27.41 -23.05
C LEU A 10 27.39 26.16 -23.01
N ILE A 11 27.03 25.72 -24.21
CA ILE A 11 26.46 24.41 -24.52
C ILE A 11 27.63 23.41 -24.48
N LEU A 12 27.52 22.32 -23.70
CA LEU A 12 28.45 21.19 -23.82
C LEU A 12 27.69 19.89 -24.09
N LEU A 13 28.24 19.18 -25.08
CA LEU A 13 27.72 18.05 -25.82
C LEU A 13 27.38 16.81 -24.99
N ALA A 14 26.37 16.09 -25.47
CA ALA A 14 26.09 14.70 -25.17
C ALA A 14 27.23 13.77 -25.65
N ALA A 15 27.60 12.80 -24.81
CA ALA A 15 28.40 11.64 -25.21
C ALA A 15 27.51 10.39 -25.18
N ILE A 16 27.28 9.82 -26.36
CA ILE A 16 26.60 8.55 -26.58
C ILE A 16 27.69 7.47 -26.52
N SER A 17 27.63 6.57 -25.53
CA SER A 17 28.42 5.34 -25.54
C SER A 17 27.52 4.14 -25.76
N SER A 18 27.53 3.66 -27.00
CA SER A 18 26.97 2.38 -27.41
C SER A 18 27.94 1.27 -27.01
N ILE A 19 27.51 0.33 -26.15
CA ILE A 19 28.19 -0.96 -25.95
C ILE A 19 27.29 -2.06 -26.53
N ARG A 20 27.78 -2.69 -27.59
CA ARG A 20 27.28 -3.93 -28.18
C ARG A 20 28.33 -5.02 -27.94
N CYS A 21 27.94 -6.11 -27.29
CA CYS A 21 28.45 -7.48 -27.46
C CYS A 21 27.21 -8.37 -27.31
N GLY A 22 26.73 -9.08 -28.34
CA GLY A 22 27.21 -10.42 -28.75
C GLY A 22 26.65 -11.46 -27.78
N GLY A 23 25.76 -12.41 -28.09
CA GLY A 23 25.40 -13.09 -29.33
C GLY A 23 25.71 -14.58 -29.18
N ALA A 24 24.71 -15.42 -28.83
CA ALA A 24 24.65 -16.90 -28.97
C ALA A 24 23.40 -17.41 -28.23
N ALA A 25 22.68 -18.46 -28.59
CA ALA A 25 22.46 -19.23 -29.81
C ALA A 25 21.14 -19.99 -29.55
N ALA A 26 20.29 -20.13 -30.57
CA ALA A 26 19.06 -20.90 -30.50
C ALA A 26 19.29 -22.33 -31.00
N HIS A 27 18.72 -23.33 -30.33
CA HIS A 27 18.37 -24.61 -30.93
C HIS A 27 17.02 -25.11 -30.37
N PRO A 28 16.08 -25.54 -31.22
CA PRO A 28 14.82 -26.15 -30.81
C PRO A 28 14.90 -27.68 -30.86
N HIS A 29 14.04 -28.38 -30.11
CA HIS A 29 13.64 -29.75 -30.44
C HIS A 29 12.23 -30.05 -29.93
N GLU A 30 11.38 -30.54 -30.84
CA GLU A 30 10.00 -30.99 -30.64
C GLU A 30 9.92 -32.48 -30.23
N GLY A 31 8.93 -32.81 -29.36
CA GLY A 31 8.13 -34.04 -29.08
C GLY A 31 8.64 -35.49 -29.32
N PRO A 32 7.80 -36.56 -29.15
CA PRO A 32 6.41 -36.66 -28.64
C PRO A 32 6.10 -37.89 -27.71
N ALA A 33 4.78 -38.15 -27.48
CA ALA A 33 4.07 -39.42 -27.07
C ALA A 33 3.83 -39.71 -25.55
N ARG A 34 2.56 -39.78 -25.05
CA ARG A 34 1.57 -40.92 -25.01
C ARG A 34 2.04 -42.09 -24.11
N GLU A 35 1.28 -42.83 -23.28
CA GLU A 35 -0.17 -43.09 -23.10
C GLU A 35 -0.36 -44.17 -21.98
N THR A 36 -1.51 -44.21 -21.27
CA THR A 36 -2.16 -45.35 -20.52
C THR A 36 -1.43 -46.03 -19.35
N ALA A 37 -2.03 -46.74 -18.37
CA ALA A 37 -3.38 -47.02 -17.86
C ALA A 37 -3.19 -47.82 -16.54
N GLY A 38 -4.19 -47.87 -15.64
CA GLY A 38 -4.20 -48.86 -14.56
C GLY A 38 -5.07 -48.53 -13.33
N ARG A 39 -6.38 -48.75 -13.44
CA ARG A 39 -7.26 -49.24 -12.33
C ARG A 39 -7.53 -50.74 -12.64
N PRO A 40 -8.20 -51.58 -11.81
CA PRO A 40 -8.89 -51.34 -10.52
C PRO A 40 -8.65 -52.46 -9.45
N HIS A 41 -9.18 -52.28 -8.23
CA HIS A 41 -10.22 -53.15 -7.61
C HIS A 41 -10.22 -53.06 -6.06
N ALA A 42 -11.40 -52.77 -5.52
CA ALA A 42 -11.81 -53.00 -4.13
C ALA A 42 -12.18 -54.49 -3.92
N PRO A 43 -12.44 -54.94 -2.67
CA PRO A 43 -13.80 -54.81 -2.15
C PRO A 43 -13.93 -54.53 -0.63
N ALA A 44 -15.16 -54.17 -0.30
CA ALA A 44 -15.69 -53.77 1.01
C ALA A 44 -15.89 -54.94 1.99
N THR A 45 -15.92 -54.63 3.29
CA THR A 45 -16.76 -55.34 4.27
C THR A 45 -17.37 -54.35 5.28
N GLN A 46 -18.58 -54.71 5.71
CA GLN A 46 -19.56 -53.92 6.46
C GLN A 46 -19.34 -54.02 7.98
N GLY A 47 -19.75 -52.99 8.74
CA GLY A 47 -19.69 -53.01 10.20
C GLY A 47 -20.63 -52.01 10.86
N ARG A 48 -21.79 -52.53 11.28
CA ARG A 48 -22.99 -51.91 11.83
C ARG A 48 -22.79 -51.13 13.16
N GLY A 49 -23.29 -49.89 13.19
CA GLY A 49 -24.17 -49.34 14.24
C GLY A 49 -23.59 -48.87 15.58
N GLN A 50 -23.81 -47.59 15.91
CA GLN A 50 -24.29 -47.16 17.23
C GLN A 50 -24.72 -45.68 17.20
N ARG A 51 -25.90 -45.42 17.77
CA ARG A 51 -26.51 -44.10 17.98
C ARG A 51 -25.94 -43.51 19.27
N HIS A 52 -25.43 -42.28 19.30
CA HIS A 52 -25.40 -41.47 20.53
C HIS A 52 -25.40 -39.96 20.25
N ALA A 53 -26.35 -39.30 20.92
CA ALA A 53 -26.38 -37.91 21.40
C ALA A 53 -26.13 -36.74 20.41
N ALA A 54 -27.23 -36.04 20.11
CA ALA A 54 -27.20 -34.64 19.71
C ALA A 54 -26.64 -33.79 20.85
N HIS A 55 -25.40 -33.33 20.71
CA HIS A 55 -24.84 -32.28 21.55
C HIS A 55 -25.23 -30.92 20.98
N HIS A 56 -26.31 -30.35 21.52
CA HIS A 56 -26.61 -28.93 21.39
C HIS A 56 -25.52 -28.13 22.10
N HIS A 57 -24.51 -27.68 21.35
CA HIS A 57 -23.61 -26.63 21.81
C HIS A 57 -24.37 -25.30 21.74
N GLY A 58 -25.00 -24.92 22.85
CA GLY A 58 -25.49 -23.57 23.06
C GLY A 58 -24.35 -22.58 22.84
N HIS A 59 -24.52 -21.69 21.87
CA HIS A 59 -23.68 -20.51 21.76
C HIS A 59 -23.88 -19.66 23.03
N PRO A 60 -22.81 -19.28 23.75
CA PRO A 60 -22.94 -18.26 24.78
C PRO A 60 -23.39 -16.95 24.13
N PRO A 61 -24.25 -16.14 24.79
CA PRO A 61 -24.65 -14.86 24.26
C PRO A 61 -23.41 -13.98 24.06
N ALA A 62 -23.37 -13.30 22.92
CA ALA A 62 -22.34 -12.34 22.55
C ALA A 62 -22.23 -11.27 23.65
N GLN A 63 -21.23 -11.40 24.51
CA GLN A 63 -20.84 -10.35 25.42
C GLN A 63 -20.31 -9.21 24.56
N GLY A 64 -21.01 -8.07 24.58
CA GLY A 64 -20.62 -6.88 23.84
C GLY A 64 -19.17 -6.53 24.17
N ARG A 65 -18.33 -6.40 23.13
CA ARG A 65 -16.95 -5.90 23.29
C ARG A 65 -17.04 -4.51 23.94
N PRO A 66 -16.31 -4.25 25.03
CA PRO A 66 -16.23 -2.92 25.58
C PRO A 66 -15.53 -2.00 24.57
N ALA A 67 -16.08 -0.80 24.39
CA ALA A 67 -15.45 0.28 23.64
C ALA A 67 -14.26 0.84 24.43
N ALA A 68 -13.14 0.12 24.53
CA ALA A 68 -11.95 0.57 25.27
C ALA A 68 -10.62 -0.18 24.98
N GLU A 69 -10.44 -0.84 23.82
CA GLU A 69 -9.15 -1.43 23.39
C GLU A 69 -8.47 -0.62 22.25
N ALA A 70 -8.86 0.65 22.08
CA ALA A 70 -8.71 1.36 20.80
C ALA A 70 -7.26 1.49 20.29
N PRO A 71 -6.29 2.09 21.01
CA PRO A 71 -4.96 2.36 20.44
C PRO A 71 -4.17 1.09 20.08
N ASP A 72 -4.33 0.04 20.88
CA ASP A 72 -3.58 -1.19 20.67
C ASP A 72 -4.14 -1.99 19.49
N ASP A 73 -5.45 -1.97 19.26
CA ASP A 73 -6.07 -2.60 18.08
C ASP A 73 -5.54 -1.97 16.77
N GLU A 74 -5.38 -0.66 16.76
CA GLU A 74 -4.92 0.10 15.60
C GLU A 74 -3.45 -0.15 15.30
N LEU A 75 -2.58 -0.13 16.33
CA LEU A 75 -1.16 -0.49 16.17
C LEU A 75 -1.00 -1.94 15.73
N ARG A 76 -1.79 -2.88 16.29
CA ARG A 76 -1.78 -4.28 15.85
C ARG A 76 -2.24 -4.43 14.40
N ALA A 77 -3.25 -3.67 13.96
CA ALA A 77 -3.69 -3.69 12.57
C ALA A 77 -2.59 -3.24 11.61
N VAL A 78 -1.84 -2.19 11.96
CA VAL A 78 -0.68 -1.74 11.18
C VAL A 78 0.41 -2.82 11.16
N ALA A 79 0.79 -3.33 12.33
CA ALA A 79 1.84 -4.34 12.46
C ALA A 79 1.50 -5.64 11.71
N ALA A 80 0.23 -6.03 11.61
CA ALA A 80 -0.20 -7.21 10.87
C ALA A 80 0.07 -7.14 9.36
N ILE A 81 0.13 -5.93 8.80
CA ILE A 81 0.46 -5.72 7.37
C ILE A 81 1.93 -5.39 7.19
N HIS A 82 2.46 -4.47 8.02
CA HIS A 82 3.78 -3.88 7.84
C HIS A 82 4.91 -4.63 8.56
N GLY A 83 4.58 -5.49 9.52
CA GLY A 83 5.55 -6.15 10.40
C GLY A 83 5.98 -5.32 11.62
N GLY A 84 5.50 -4.08 11.74
CA GLY A 84 5.70 -3.20 12.89
C GLY A 84 4.84 -1.95 12.78
N ALA A 85 4.65 -1.24 13.90
CA ALA A 85 3.83 -0.03 13.95
C ALA A 85 4.69 1.24 14.06
N GLY A 86 5.58 1.46 13.08
CA GLY A 86 6.42 2.66 13.03
C GLY A 86 5.63 3.92 12.64
N PRO A 87 6.17 5.13 12.92
CA PRO A 87 5.43 6.39 12.77
C PRO A 87 4.90 6.64 11.37
N TRP A 88 5.67 6.31 10.33
CA TRP A 88 5.26 6.49 8.93
C TRP A 88 4.13 5.55 8.50
N ALA A 89 4.13 4.31 8.97
CA ALA A 89 3.04 3.37 8.72
C ALA A 89 1.78 3.77 9.50
N VAL A 90 1.93 4.20 10.76
CA VAL A 90 0.78 4.69 11.56
C VAL A 90 0.19 5.97 10.95
N ALA A 91 1.01 6.89 10.42
CA ALA A 91 0.52 8.05 9.68
C ALA A 91 -0.32 7.63 8.46
N GLY A 92 0.16 6.67 7.67
CA GLY A 92 -0.62 6.10 6.56
C GLY A 92 -1.95 5.49 6.99
N TYR A 93 -1.97 4.80 8.14
CA TYR A 93 -3.21 4.25 8.71
C TYR A 93 -4.21 5.34 9.07
N ARG A 94 -3.76 6.40 9.73
CA ARG A 94 -4.62 7.54 10.07
C ARG A 94 -5.15 8.25 8.84
N MET A 95 -4.28 8.52 7.86
CA MET A 95 -4.66 9.10 6.56
C MET A 95 -5.73 8.25 5.86
N GLY A 96 -5.59 6.92 5.87
CA GLY A 96 -6.56 6.00 5.28
C GLY A 96 -7.92 6.03 5.98
N ARG A 97 -7.94 6.07 7.33
CA ARG A 97 -9.19 6.20 8.10
C ARG A 97 -9.90 7.52 7.85
N PHE A 98 -9.14 8.62 7.85
CA PHE A 98 -9.66 9.94 7.52
C PHE A 98 -10.30 9.94 6.13
N ALA A 99 -9.61 9.40 5.12
CA ALA A 99 -10.10 9.35 3.76
C ALA A 99 -11.38 8.51 3.61
N LEU A 100 -11.47 7.35 4.26
CA LEU A 100 -12.70 6.54 4.27
C LEU A 100 -13.89 7.32 4.82
N ALA A 101 -13.71 7.99 5.96
CA ALA A 101 -14.74 8.82 6.56
C ALA A 101 -15.15 9.98 5.64
N ARG A 102 -14.16 10.69 5.08
CA ARG A 102 -14.35 11.84 4.18
C ARG A 102 -15.10 11.46 2.89
N LEU A 103 -14.84 10.26 2.37
CA LEU A 103 -15.46 9.72 1.16
C LEU A 103 -16.75 8.93 1.45
N GLY A 104 -17.11 8.70 2.71
CA GLY A 104 -18.26 7.88 3.12
C GLY A 104 -18.15 6.40 2.73
N LEU A 105 -16.93 5.85 2.68
CA LEU A 105 -16.66 4.47 2.27
C LEU A 105 -16.40 3.58 3.48
N PRO A 106 -16.91 2.34 3.51
CA PRO A 106 -16.46 1.36 4.48
C PRO A 106 -15.06 0.86 4.14
N ALA A 107 -14.34 0.36 5.14
CA ALA A 107 -13.11 -0.39 4.92
C ALA A 107 -13.37 -1.61 4.00
N LYS A 108 -12.33 -2.03 3.28
CA LYS A 108 -12.32 -3.12 2.29
C LYS A 108 -13.18 -2.89 1.04
N SER A 109 -13.75 -1.70 0.86
CA SER A 109 -14.48 -1.35 -0.36
C SER A 109 -13.61 -1.52 -1.62
N PHE A 110 -14.16 -2.17 -2.64
CA PHE A 110 -13.56 -2.24 -3.99
C PHE A 110 -13.74 -0.93 -4.78
N ASP A 111 -14.65 -0.08 -4.34
CA ASP A 111 -14.88 1.25 -4.94
C ASP A 111 -13.79 2.26 -4.54
N LEU A 112 -12.98 1.94 -3.52
CA LEU A 112 -11.83 2.75 -3.17
C LEU A 112 -10.63 2.40 -4.06
N GLU A 113 -9.97 3.43 -4.56
CA GLU A 113 -8.61 3.37 -5.10
C GLU A 113 -7.67 4.22 -4.26
N VAL A 114 -6.47 3.70 -4.00
CA VAL A 114 -5.39 4.36 -3.28
C VAL A 114 -4.18 4.47 -4.19
N ILE A 115 -3.66 5.69 -4.36
CA ILE A 115 -2.47 5.97 -5.15
C ILE A 115 -1.48 6.68 -4.25
N HIS A 116 -0.38 6.01 -3.92
CA HIS A 116 0.69 6.57 -3.09
C HIS A 116 1.88 6.95 -3.96
N HIS A 117 2.26 8.23 -3.90
CA HIS A 117 3.47 8.75 -4.51
C HIS A 117 4.57 8.83 -3.46
N SER A 118 5.75 8.28 -3.76
CA SER A 118 6.91 8.35 -2.87
C SER A 118 8.21 8.07 -3.60
N PRO A 119 9.37 8.47 -3.08
CA PRO A 119 10.64 7.92 -3.54
C PRO A 119 10.70 6.42 -3.25
N ARG A 120 11.60 5.70 -3.94
CA ARG A 120 11.91 4.29 -3.66
C ARG A 120 12.77 4.14 -2.40
N SER A 121 12.24 4.62 -1.28
CA SER A 121 12.83 4.51 0.05
C SER A 121 11.80 3.93 1.01
N VAL A 122 12.24 2.98 1.83
CA VAL A 122 11.38 2.19 2.74
C VAL A 122 10.55 3.13 3.61
N GLN A 123 11.18 4.11 4.23
CA GLN A 123 10.55 5.08 5.14
C GLN A 123 9.27 5.70 4.58
N PHE A 124 9.30 6.22 3.36
CA PHE A 124 8.17 6.91 2.78
C PHE A 124 7.10 5.93 2.30
N SER A 125 7.54 4.80 1.72
CA SER A 125 6.63 3.75 1.24
C SER A 125 5.84 3.06 2.36
N CYS A 126 6.30 3.11 3.63
CA CYS A 126 5.57 2.63 4.80
C CYS A 126 4.15 3.20 4.90
N ILE A 127 3.93 4.43 4.40
CA ILE A 127 2.59 5.06 4.36
C ILE A 127 1.60 4.20 3.59
N ALA A 128 2.02 3.54 2.51
CA ALA A 128 1.15 2.69 1.70
C ALA A 128 0.68 1.45 2.48
N ASP A 129 1.55 0.85 3.29
CA ASP A 129 1.18 -0.29 4.15
C ASP A 129 0.20 0.14 5.26
N GLY A 130 0.42 1.32 5.84
CA GLY A 130 -0.53 1.94 6.75
C GLY A 130 -1.90 2.16 6.11
N ALA A 131 -1.92 2.76 4.92
CA ALA A 131 -3.14 2.99 4.16
C ALA A 131 -3.84 1.65 3.83
N ALA A 132 -3.08 0.62 3.47
CA ALA A 132 -3.60 -0.73 3.26
C ALA A 132 -4.22 -1.32 4.53
N ALA A 133 -3.57 -1.17 5.69
CA ALA A 133 -4.09 -1.64 6.98
C ALA A 133 -5.42 -0.95 7.36
N ALA A 134 -5.54 0.36 7.13
CA ALA A 134 -6.77 1.10 7.42
C ALA A 134 -7.90 0.81 6.45
N THR A 135 -7.58 0.78 5.16
CA THR A 135 -8.59 0.78 4.09
C THR A 135 -8.89 -0.62 3.55
N GLY A 136 -8.01 -1.57 3.82
CA GLY A 136 -7.98 -2.87 3.18
C GLY A 136 -7.56 -2.82 1.71
N ALA A 137 -7.20 -1.67 1.12
CA ALA A 137 -6.69 -1.62 -0.24
C ALA A 137 -5.37 -2.41 -0.36
N SER A 138 -5.10 -3.01 -1.52
CA SER A 138 -3.87 -3.79 -1.70
C SER A 138 -3.46 -3.88 -3.16
N LEU A 139 -2.18 -4.18 -3.39
CA LEU A 139 -1.65 -4.44 -4.73
C LEU A 139 -2.40 -5.60 -5.40
N GLY A 140 -2.68 -6.68 -4.66
CA GLY A 140 -3.39 -7.84 -5.19
C GLY A 140 -4.86 -7.58 -5.55
N LYS A 141 -5.53 -6.65 -4.86
CA LYS A 141 -6.87 -6.17 -5.25
C LYS A 141 -6.84 -5.14 -6.36
N LEU A 142 -5.65 -4.76 -6.83
CA LEU A 142 -5.43 -3.78 -7.90
C LEU A 142 -6.07 -2.41 -7.59
N ASN A 143 -6.22 -2.10 -6.31
CA ASN A 143 -6.80 -0.86 -5.86
C ASN A 143 -5.89 -0.07 -4.91
N LEU A 144 -4.63 -0.49 -4.83
CA LEU A 144 -3.50 0.28 -4.32
C LEU A 144 -2.42 0.35 -5.42
N SER A 145 -1.81 1.51 -5.62
CA SER A 145 -0.70 1.70 -6.56
C SER A 145 0.40 2.53 -5.92
N LEU A 146 1.65 2.16 -6.19
CA LEU A 146 2.85 2.91 -5.82
C LEU A 146 3.38 3.61 -7.07
N ILE A 147 3.54 4.92 -7.01
CA ILE A 147 4.09 5.74 -8.08
C ILE A 147 5.36 6.39 -7.58
N GLU A 148 6.45 6.25 -8.32
CA GLU A 148 7.71 6.89 -7.95
C GLU A 148 7.61 8.42 -8.05
N ALA A 149 8.08 9.11 -7.01
CA ALA A 149 8.11 10.57 -6.91
C ALA A 149 9.32 11.04 -6.11
N SER A 150 9.59 12.34 -6.11
CA SER A 150 10.54 12.94 -5.18
C SER A 150 10.01 12.91 -3.75
N GLU A 151 10.89 13.17 -2.78
CA GLU A 151 10.50 13.24 -1.37
C GLU A 151 9.47 14.34 -1.07
N ASP A 152 9.62 15.51 -1.71
CA ASP A 152 8.64 16.60 -1.64
C ASP A 152 7.30 16.22 -2.30
N GLY A 153 7.34 15.23 -3.20
CA GLY A 153 6.17 14.67 -3.86
C GLY A 153 5.46 13.57 -3.08
N VAL A 154 5.85 13.30 -1.83
CA VAL A 154 5.21 12.25 -1.00
C VAL A 154 3.77 12.65 -0.65
N GLU A 155 2.82 11.91 -1.20
CA GLU A 155 1.38 12.10 -1.00
C GLU A 155 0.59 10.83 -1.27
N THR A 156 -0.61 10.72 -0.70
CA THR A 156 -1.53 9.61 -0.96
C THR A 156 -2.88 10.16 -1.39
N THR A 157 -3.32 9.78 -2.58
CA THR A 157 -4.65 10.09 -3.10
C THR A 157 -5.59 8.91 -2.88
N TYR A 158 -6.74 9.17 -2.29
CA TYR A 158 -7.83 8.23 -2.08
C TYR A 158 -8.99 8.66 -2.97
N ARG A 159 -9.46 7.78 -3.86
CA ARG A 159 -10.51 8.08 -4.83
C ARG A 159 -11.65 7.08 -4.72
N ARG A 160 -12.88 7.58 -4.65
CA ARG A 160 -14.11 6.79 -4.83
C ARG A 160 -14.39 6.68 -6.32
N ARG A 161 -14.14 5.52 -6.92
CA ARG A 161 -14.22 5.31 -8.38
C ARG A 161 -15.61 5.64 -8.94
N SER A 162 -16.67 5.23 -8.26
CA SER A 162 -18.06 5.41 -8.70
C SER A 162 -18.50 6.86 -8.89
N THR A 163 -17.88 7.80 -8.17
CA THR A 163 -18.27 9.22 -8.18
C THR A 163 -17.17 10.16 -8.66
N GLY A 164 -15.93 9.67 -8.73
CA GLY A 164 -14.75 10.50 -8.98
C GLY A 164 -14.32 11.37 -7.80
N GLN A 165 -15.05 11.40 -6.68
CA GLN A 165 -14.63 12.13 -5.48
C GLN A 165 -13.28 11.62 -4.97
N ALA A 166 -12.40 12.53 -4.60
CA ALA A 166 -11.07 12.20 -4.13
C ALA A 166 -10.61 13.14 -3.02
N VAL A 167 -9.70 12.63 -2.19
CA VAL A 167 -8.94 13.41 -1.20
C VAL A 167 -7.47 13.02 -1.33
N THR A 168 -6.59 14.02 -1.38
CA THR A 168 -5.15 13.82 -1.39
C THR A 168 -4.58 14.30 -0.07
N LEU A 169 -3.78 13.47 0.59
CA LEU A 169 -3.20 13.75 1.89
C LEU A 169 -1.67 13.70 1.81
N ARG A 170 -1.01 14.63 2.49
CA ARG A 170 0.45 14.68 2.63
C ARG A 170 0.84 14.61 4.11
N PRO A 171 1.95 13.92 4.45
CA PRO A 171 2.54 14.07 5.77
C PRO A 171 2.89 15.55 6.01
N SER A 172 2.42 16.10 7.13
CA SER A 172 2.60 17.52 7.45
C SER A 172 4.09 17.86 7.62
N ALA A 173 4.45 19.14 7.49
CA ALA A 173 5.81 19.59 7.76
C ALA A 173 6.26 19.25 9.20
N ALA A 174 5.36 19.40 10.18
CA ALA A 174 5.61 19.07 11.58
C ALA A 174 5.89 17.56 11.76
N PHE A 175 5.08 16.71 11.13
CA PHE A 175 5.29 15.26 11.15
C PHE A 175 6.66 14.89 10.57
N ARG A 176 6.98 15.42 9.38
CA ARG A 176 8.25 15.13 8.71
C ARG A 176 9.44 15.57 9.56
N ALA A 177 9.39 16.77 10.13
CA ALA A 177 10.47 17.27 10.98
C ALA A 177 10.68 16.40 12.23
N ARG A 178 9.59 15.88 12.82
CA ARG A 178 9.62 15.11 14.06
C ARG A 178 10.00 13.65 13.87
N PHE A 179 9.51 13.01 12.81
CA PHE A 179 9.58 11.55 12.65
C PHE A 179 10.51 11.07 11.53
N ARG A 180 11.30 11.96 10.91
CA ARG A 180 12.22 11.58 9.83
C ARG A 180 13.33 10.64 10.31
N ASP A 181 14.00 10.97 11.41
CA ASP A 181 15.24 10.33 11.82
C ASP A 181 15.09 9.58 13.16
N VAL A 182 13.94 8.94 13.37
CA VAL A 182 13.62 8.20 14.59
C VAL A 182 14.51 6.95 14.71
N PRO A 183 15.24 6.75 15.81
CA PRO A 183 16.03 5.54 16.05
C PRO A 183 15.16 4.28 16.00
N ARG A 184 15.71 3.19 15.44
CA ARG A 184 14.97 1.96 15.15
C ARG A 184 14.32 1.36 16.39
N GLU A 185 15.00 1.40 17.52
CA GLU A 185 14.58 0.93 18.84
C GLU A 185 13.40 1.70 19.43
N THR A 186 13.11 2.90 18.91
CA THR A 186 11.99 3.76 19.35
C THR A 186 10.84 3.84 18.35
N LEU A 187 10.88 3.08 17.26
CA LEU A 187 9.86 3.17 16.21
C LEU A 187 8.45 2.84 16.71
N GLU A 188 8.30 1.86 17.59
CA GLU A 188 6.99 1.49 18.12
C GLU A 188 6.40 2.57 19.04
N SER A 189 7.21 3.14 19.94
CA SER A 189 6.76 4.24 20.80
C SER A 189 6.43 5.49 19.98
N ALA A 190 7.24 5.80 18.95
CA ALA A 190 6.95 6.88 18.01
C ALA A 190 5.65 6.64 17.23
N GLY A 191 5.37 5.40 16.80
CA GLY A 191 4.09 5.07 16.17
C GLY A 191 2.89 5.25 17.10
N ARG A 192 3.02 4.82 18.35
CA ARG A 192 2.00 5.06 19.39
C ARG A 192 1.75 6.55 19.61
N GLU A 193 2.81 7.34 19.65
CA GLU A 193 2.72 8.79 19.75
C GLU A 193 1.96 9.38 18.56
N VAL A 194 2.32 8.99 17.33
CA VAL A 194 1.62 9.42 16.10
C VAL A 194 0.14 9.11 16.16
N LEU A 195 -0.29 8.01 16.78
CA LEU A 195 -1.72 7.70 16.89
C LEU A 195 -2.50 8.71 17.76
N SER A 196 -1.82 9.34 18.72
CA SER A 196 -2.43 10.29 19.68
C SER A 196 -2.40 11.76 19.24
N LEU A 197 -1.60 12.11 18.23
CA LEU A 197 -1.47 13.50 17.77
C LEU A 197 -2.77 14.01 17.13
N PRO A 198 -3.03 15.33 17.10
CA PRO A 198 -4.04 15.92 16.22
C PRO A 198 -3.78 15.60 14.75
N ASP A 199 -4.84 15.47 13.92
CA ASP A 199 -4.71 15.15 12.49
C ASP A 199 -3.77 16.14 11.77
N ALA A 200 -3.92 17.45 12.04
CA ALA A 200 -3.10 18.51 11.43
C ALA A 200 -1.60 18.41 11.77
N GLU A 201 -1.24 17.73 12.86
CA GLU A 201 0.16 17.48 13.20
C GLU A 201 0.73 16.27 12.44
N VAL A 202 -0.11 15.41 11.86
CA VAL A 202 0.32 14.22 11.12
C VAL A 202 0.21 14.43 9.61
N PHE A 203 -0.89 14.98 9.13
CA PHE A 203 -1.15 15.17 7.71
C PHE A 203 -1.96 16.42 7.41
N GLU A 204 -1.92 16.82 6.14
CA GLU A 204 -2.67 17.93 5.58
C GLU A 204 -3.36 17.50 4.27
N GLU A 205 -4.52 18.10 3.98
CA GLU A 205 -5.16 17.95 2.67
C GLU A 205 -4.39 18.77 1.63
N ALA A 206 -4.07 18.12 0.52
CA ALA A 206 -3.42 18.73 -0.62
C ALA A 206 -4.43 18.96 -1.75
N PRO A 207 -4.23 20.01 -2.58
CA PRO A 207 -4.99 20.14 -3.81
C PRO A 207 -4.76 18.92 -4.70
N ALA A 208 -5.81 18.51 -5.42
CA ALA A 208 -5.73 17.39 -6.35
C ALA A 208 -4.56 17.62 -7.32
N ARG A 209 -3.68 16.62 -7.43
CA ARG A 209 -2.63 16.64 -8.44
C ARG A 209 -3.29 16.70 -9.81
N ALA A 210 -2.84 17.61 -10.67
CA ALA A 210 -3.25 17.59 -12.07
C ALA A 210 -2.96 16.19 -12.62
N ALA A 211 -3.96 15.57 -13.24
CA ALA A 211 -3.80 14.24 -13.81
C ALA A 211 -2.60 14.28 -14.77
N SER A 212 -1.57 13.49 -14.48
CA SER A 212 -0.57 13.21 -15.49
C SER A 212 -1.30 12.58 -16.68
N PRO A 213 -1.07 13.03 -17.93
CA PRO A 213 -1.66 12.38 -19.07
C PRO A 213 -1.33 10.88 -19.02
N PRO A 214 -2.26 10.00 -19.42
CA PRO A 214 -1.99 8.58 -19.44
C PRO A 214 -0.72 8.33 -20.26
N PRO A 215 0.17 7.43 -19.81
CA PRO A 215 1.33 7.06 -20.60
C PRO A 215 0.85 6.56 -21.97
N GLY A 216 1.25 7.25 -23.04
CA GLY A 216 0.91 6.90 -24.42
C GLY A 216 -0.09 7.81 -25.14
N ALA A 217 -0.54 8.94 -24.58
CA ALA A 217 -1.25 9.94 -25.38
C ALA A 217 -0.29 10.57 -26.42
N PRO A 218 -0.64 10.57 -27.74
CA PRO A 218 0.17 11.25 -28.74
C PRO A 218 0.24 12.75 -28.44
N ARG A 219 1.43 13.32 -28.60
CA ARG A 219 1.69 14.76 -28.49
C ARG A 219 1.11 15.52 -29.67
#